data_AF-A0A529MBQ0-F1
#
_entry.id   AF-A0A529MBQ0-F1
#
_cell.length_a   1.000
_cell.length_b   1.000
_cell.length_c   1.000
_cell.angle_alpha   90.00
_cell.angle_beta   90.00
_cell.angle_gamma   90.00
#
_symmetry.space_group_name_H-M   'P 1'
#
loop_
_entity.id
_entity.type
_entity.pdbx_description
1 polymer ?
#
loop_
_entity_poly.entity_id
_entity_poly.type
_entity_poly.pdbx_seq_one_letter_code
_entity_poly.pdbx_strand_id
1 'polypeptide(L)'
;IYTEQYEGQENDPLIFCTGPVPAQQVDPLIPWLMKSTGAKRFYLPSADYIWPHLLNKAASRAVHANGGEIVGEEYFPLDTVDFRRTVQQIMASGTDVIFNTIVPPGLTPFLEELHKAGFGKRGGRIVCTYFDENFFNLVPSEQIEGLYSCLDYYQEQDEPFGRALLRRYSERFPGGATLTAGSGCTRHYRAIKMWEAAVKEAGSVERDAVIQALDHVRIGEGPGGPAEMVPGQHYVRMN
;
A
#
# COMPACT_ATOMS: atom_id res chain seq x y z
N ILE A 1 -3.19 -4.89 -18.23
CA ILE A 1 -3.36 -3.94 -17.10
C ILE A 1 -2.98 -4.69 -15.83
N TYR A 2 -2.02 -4.16 -15.09
CA TYR A 2 -1.49 -4.72 -13.85
C TYR A 2 -2.07 -3.96 -12.67
N THR A 3 -2.76 -4.69 -11.78
CA THR A 3 -3.56 -4.10 -10.70
C THR A 3 -2.89 -4.13 -9.34
N GLU A 4 -1.73 -4.77 -9.18
CA GLU A 4 -1.05 -4.85 -7.88
C GLU A 4 -0.27 -3.59 -7.53
N GLN A 5 0.00 -3.41 -6.22
CA GLN A 5 1.03 -2.47 -5.81
C GLN A 5 2.36 -2.93 -6.41
N TYR A 6 3.11 -1.99 -6.98
CA TYR A 6 4.36 -2.32 -7.65
C TYR A 6 5.40 -1.24 -7.41
N GLU A 7 6.64 -1.56 -7.78
CA GLU A 7 7.81 -0.85 -7.31
C GLU A 7 8.13 0.41 -8.13
N GLY A 8 7.39 0.66 -9.22
CA GLY A 8 7.54 1.85 -10.05
C GLY A 8 8.68 1.78 -11.07
N GLN A 9 9.22 0.60 -11.35
CA GLN A 9 10.38 0.42 -12.25
C GLN A 9 10.07 -0.39 -13.53
N GLU A 10 8.89 -0.98 -13.63
CA GLU A 10 8.47 -1.71 -14.83
C GLU A 10 8.17 -0.72 -15.97
N ASN A 11 8.66 -1.03 -17.17
CA ASN A 11 8.42 -0.24 -18.37
C ASN A 11 8.31 -1.17 -19.57
N ASP A 12 7.14 -1.78 -19.71
CA ASP A 12 6.79 -2.64 -20.83
C ASP A 12 5.62 -2.02 -21.62
N PRO A 13 5.68 -2.00 -22.96
CA PRO A 13 4.65 -1.37 -23.79
C PRO A 13 3.26 -2.02 -23.66
N LEU A 14 3.15 -3.20 -23.05
CA LEU A 14 1.92 -3.96 -22.87
C LEU A 14 1.44 -3.99 -21.41
N ILE A 15 2.22 -3.42 -20.48
CA ILE A 15 1.88 -3.36 -19.06
C ILE A 15 1.43 -1.94 -18.73
N PHE A 16 0.26 -1.83 -18.09
CA PHE A 16 -0.34 -0.58 -17.65
C PHE A 16 -0.72 -0.75 -16.18
N CYS A 17 -0.05 -0.02 -15.28
CA CYS A 17 -0.14 -0.21 -13.84
C CYS A 17 -1.17 0.72 -13.21
N THR A 18 -2.16 0.14 -12.52
CA THR A 18 -3.23 0.89 -11.85
C THR A 18 -3.14 0.91 -10.33
N GLY A 19 -2.17 0.20 -9.75
CA GLY A 19 -1.83 0.29 -8.34
C GLY A 19 -0.89 1.47 -8.03
N PRO A 20 -0.84 1.91 -6.77
CA PRO A 20 0.07 2.96 -6.37
C PRO A 20 1.54 2.50 -6.40
N VAL A 21 2.42 3.46 -6.69
CA VAL A 21 3.89 3.31 -6.62
C VAL A 21 4.46 3.90 -5.32
N PRO A 22 5.72 3.60 -4.95
CA PRO A 22 6.34 4.19 -3.77
C PRO A 22 6.30 5.71 -3.74
N ALA A 23 6.43 6.37 -4.90
CA ALA A 23 6.35 7.83 -5.02
C ALA A 23 4.95 8.40 -4.67
N GLN A 24 3.91 7.58 -4.71
CA GLN A 24 2.54 7.96 -4.35
C GLN A 24 2.17 7.57 -2.92
N GLN A 25 2.99 6.76 -2.24
CA GLN A 25 2.72 6.28 -0.87
C GLN A 25 3.80 6.70 0.11
N VAL A 26 5.04 6.25 -0.12
CA VAL A 26 6.17 6.42 0.80
C VAL A 26 6.63 7.87 0.84
N ASP A 27 6.79 8.49 -0.33
CA ASP A 27 7.28 9.85 -0.47
C ASP A 27 6.40 10.90 0.25
N PRO A 28 5.05 10.82 0.20
CA PRO A 28 4.21 11.69 1.03
C PRO A 28 4.12 11.23 2.50
N LEU A 29 4.06 9.92 2.77
CA LEU A 29 3.82 9.37 4.11
C LEU A 29 4.97 9.62 5.09
N ILE A 30 6.20 9.31 4.70
CA ILE A 30 7.36 9.33 5.61
C ILE A 30 7.65 10.75 6.14
N PRO A 31 7.75 11.80 5.30
CA PRO A 31 7.96 13.16 5.79
C PRO A 31 6.82 13.65 6.69
N TRP A 32 5.58 13.34 6.31
CA TRP A 32 4.41 13.70 7.12
C TRP A 32 4.43 13.01 8.49
N LEU A 33 4.76 11.71 8.54
CA LEU A 33 4.86 10.95 9.79
C LEU A 33 5.95 11.52 10.69
N MET A 34 7.16 11.72 10.16
CA MET A 34 8.28 12.27 10.92
C MET A 34 7.97 13.65 11.48
N LYS A 35 7.33 14.52 10.67
CA LYS A 35 6.91 15.86 11.12
C LYS A 35 5.81 15.79 12.19
N SER A 36 4.84 14.91 12.02
CA SER A 36 3.66 14.81 12.92
C SER A 36 3.98 14.14 14.24
N THR A 37 4.98 13.26 14.27
CA THR A 37 5.28 12.41 15.43
C THR A 37 6.63 12.73 16.09
N GLY A 38 7.52 13.43 15.39
CA GLY A 38 8.90 13.64 15.82
C GLY A 38 9.81 12.42 15.65
N ALA A 39 9.30 11.30 15.12
CA ALA A 39 10.08 10.07 14.94
C ALA A 39 11.28 10.28 13.99
N LYS A 40 12.42 9.68 14.33
CA LYS A 40 13.66 9.77 13.54
C LYS A 40 14.32 8.42 13.27
N ARG A 41 14.05 7.40 14.08
CA ARG A 41 14.74 6.11 14.00
C ARG A 41 13.77 5.05 13.48
N PHE A 42 14.12 4.39 12.38
CA PHE A 42 13.27 3.44 11.67
C PHE A 42 13.90 2.04 11.62
N TYR A 43 13.07 1.01 11.77
CA TYR A 43 13.45 -0.40 11.63
C TYR A 43 12.58 -1.06 10.54
N LEU A 44 13.20 -1.84 9.65
CA LEU A 44 12.59 -2.31 8.40
C LEU A 44 12.57 -3.86 8.35
N PRO A 45 11.66 -4.52 9.09
CA PRO A 45 11.47 -5.96 8.99
C PRO A 45 10.60 -6.29 7.76
N SER A 46 11.05 -7.23 6.94
CA SER A 46 10.60 -7.33 5.55
C SER A 46 10.50 -8.77 5.06
N ALA A 47 9.54 -9.08 4.20
CA ALA A 47 9.58 -10.33 3.43
C ALA A 47 10.64 -10.25 2.31
N ASP A 48 11.32 -11.35 2.01
CA ASP A 48 12.44 -11.38 1.08
C ASP A 48 12.00 -11.62 -0.37
N TYR A 49 11.42 -10.59 -0.97
CA TYR A 49 11.12 -10.54 -2.41
C TYR A 49 11.23 -9.10 -2.93
N ILE A 50 11.06 -8.90 -4.24
CA ILE A 50 11.42 -7.62 -4.89
C ILE A 50 10.68 -6.39 -4.32
N TRP A 51 9.40 -6.55 -3.94
CA TRP A 51 8.58 -5.43 -3.48
C TRP A 51 9.12 -4.78 -2.19
N PRO A 52 9.38 -5.51 -1.08
CA PRO A 52 9.97 -4.93 0.12
C PRO A 52 11.34 -4.30 -0.11
N HIS A 53 12.21 -4.91 -0.92
CA HIS A 53 13.54 -4.35 -1.22
C HIS A 53 13.45 -2.96 -1.87
N LEU A 54 12.53 -2.75 -2.81
CA LEU A 54 12.37 -1.47 -3.49
C LEU A 54 11.61 -0.46 -2.62
N LEU A 55 10.65 -0.91 -1.82
CA LEU A 55 9.95 -0.07 -0.83
C LEU A 55 10.90 0.44 0.25
N ASN A 56 11.73 -0.44 0.81
CA ASN A 56 12.71 -0.10 1.84
C ASN A 56 13.76 0.89 1.33
N LYS A 57 14.18 0.76 0.06
CA LYS A 57 15.03 1.78 -0.58
C LYS A 57 14.34 3.13 -0.67
N ALA A 58 13.05 3.18 -1.03
CA ALA A 58 12.30 4.43 -1.05
C ALA A 58 12.13 5.02 0.35
N ALA A 59 11.75 4.20 1.33
CA ALA A 59 11.59 4.61 2.73
C ALA A 59 12.90 5.13 3.31
N SER A 60 14.00 4.42 3.11
CA SER A 60 15.33 4.83 3.57
C SER A 60 15.76 6.17 2.96
N ARG A 61 15.53 6.39 1.66
CA ARG A 61 15.79 7.69 1.03
C ARG A 61 14.96 8.79 1.67
N ALA A 62 13.66 8.58 1.86
CA ALA A 62 12.77 9.57 2.46
C ALA A 62 13.13 9.87 3.93
N VAL A 63 13.47 8.84 4.72
CA VAL A 63 13.91 8.98 6.12
C VAL A 63 15.20 9.81 6.20
N HIS A 64 16.23 9.44 5.42
CA HIS A 64 17.50 10.16 5.42
C HIS A 64 17.36 11.61 4.93
N ALA A 65 16.58 11.84 3.87
CA ALA A 65 16.31 13.19 3.36
C ALA A 65 15.63 14.10 4.39
N ASN A 66 14.94 13.52 5.37
CA ASN A 66 14.26 14.24 6.45
C ASN A 66 15.01 14.15 7.80
N GLY A 67 16.30 13.79 7.76
CA GLY A 67 17.20 13.79 8.91
C GLY A 67 16.91 12.68 9.93
N GLY A 68 16.33 11.57 9.51
CA GLY A 68 16.23 10.33 10.29
C GLY A 68 17.32 9.33 9.93
N GLU A 69 17.25 8.14 10.52
CA GLU A 69 18.17 7.04 10.29
C GLU A 69 17.46 5.68 10.28
N ILE A 70 18.06 4.73 9.58
CA ILE A 70 17.66 3.32 9.57
C ILE A 70 18.52 2.59 10.60
N VAL A 71 17.91 2.08 11.67
CA VAL A 71 18.59 1.43 12.80
C VAL A 71 18.54 -0.10 12.73
N GLY A 72 17.85 -0.64 11.72
CA GLY A 72 17.83 -2.06 11.40
C GLY A 72 17.02 -2.34 10.14
N GLU A 73 17.44 -3.35 9.38
CA GLU A 73 16.79 -3.80 8.15
C GLU A 73 17.03 -5.31 8.04
N GLU A 74 15.96 -6.08 7.92
CA GLU A 74 16.01 -7.55 7.89
C GLU A 74 15.02 -8.08 6.85
N TYR A 75 15.42 -9.16 6.17
CA TYR A 75 14.64 -9.83 5.14
C TYR A 75 14.43 -11.31 5.52
N PHE A 76 13.19 -11.78 5.42
CA PHE A 76 12.78 -13.11 5.84
C PHE A 76 12.13 -13.88 4.68
N PRO A 77 12.42 -15.19 4.53
CA PRO A 77 11.62 -16.06 3.65
C PRO A 77 10.12 -15.91 3.91
N LEU A 78 9.30 -16.00 2.87
CA LEU A 78 7.84 -15.75 2.94
C LEU A 78 7.10 -16.65 3.96
N ASP A 79 7.62 -17.83 4.24
CA ASP A 79 7.06 -18.80 5.18
C ASP A 79 7.57 -18.62 6.63
N THR A 80 8.36 -17.57 6.90
CA THR A 80 8.84 -17.26 8.25
C THR A 80 7.70 -16.86 9.18
N VAL A 81 7.64 -17.50 10.35
CA VAL A 81 6.64 -17.21 11.39
C VAL A 81 7.23 -17.00 12.80
N ASP A 82 8.53 -17.24 12.99
CA ASP A 82 9.22 -16.98 14.27
C ASP A 82 10.03 -15.69 14.20
N PHE A 83 9.52 -14.63 14.83
CA PHE A 83 10.13 -13.30 14.83
C PHE A 83 10.71 -12.91 16.20
N ARG A 84 10.83 -13.84 17.15
CA ARG A 84 11.26 -13.52 18.54
C ARG A 84 12.61 -12.79 18.58
N ARG A 85 13.57 -13.23 17.76
CA ARG A 85 14.90 -12.59 17.66
C ARG A 85 14.80 -11.17 17.10
N THR A 86 14.08 -11.00 16.00
CA THR A 86 13.84 -9.71 15.36
C THR A 86 13.15 -8.73 16.31
N VAL A 87 12.14 -9.17 17.05
CA VAL A 87 11.46 -8.35 18.07
C VAL A 87 12.43 -7.95 19.19
N GLN A 88 13.32 -8.85 19.65
CA GLN A 88 14.36 -8.49 20.62
C GLN A 88 15.30 -7.41 20.07
N GLN A 89 15.71 -7.51 18.81
CA GLN A 89 16.56 -6.50 18.15
C GLN A 89 15.83 -5.16 17.99
N ILE A 90 14.57 -5.18 17.57
CA ILE A 90 13.70 -4.00 17.50
C ILE A 90 13.62 -3.30 18.85
N MET A 91 13.39 -4.05 19.93
CA MET A 91 13.27 -3.48 21.28
C MET A 91 14.59 -2.92 21.80
N ALA A 92 15.74 -3.50 21.40
CA ALA A 92 17.08 -3.01 21.77
C ALA A 92 17.59 -1.87 20.89
N SER A 93 17.10 -1.73 19.66
CA SER A 93 17.57 -0.73 18.68
C SER A 93 17.28 0.72 19.10
N GLY A 94 16.26 0.92 19.94
CA GLY A 94 15.70 2.24 20.23
C GLY A 94 14.99 2.86 19.04
N THR A 95 14.48 2.04 18.10
CA THR A 95 13.64 2.51 16.99
C THR A 95 12.35 3.17 17.50
N ASP A 96 11.93 4.23 16.81
CA ASP A 96 10.65 4.92 17.02
C ASP A 96 9.56 4.31 16.15
N VAL A 97 9.94 3.88 14.93
CA VAL A 97 9.04 3.44 13.88
C VAL A 97 9.49 2.09 13.34
N ILE A 98 8.52 1.20 13.13
CA ILE A 98 8.71 0.01 12.31
C ILE A 98 8.03 0.27 10.97
N PHE A 99 8.82 0.35 9.91
CA PHE A 99 8.29 0.35 8.54
C PHE A 99 8.15 -1.11 8.11
N ASN A 100 6.98 -1.68 8.34
CA ASN A 100 6.73 -3.10 8.18
C ASN A 100 6.36 -3.45 6.74
N THR A 101 7.12 -4.38 6.17
CA THR A 101 6.84 -5.00 4.86
C THR A 101 6.83 -6.54 4.96
N ILE A 102 6.66 -7.09 6.17
CA ILE A 102 6.28 -8.49 6.36
C ILE A 102 4.82 -8.65 5.93
N VAL A 103 4.54 -9.64 5.07
CA VAL A 103 3.20 -9.97 4.60
C VAL A 103 2.69 -11.26 5.27
N PRO A 104 1.39 -11.60 5.19
CA PRO A 104 0.91 -12.92 5.60
C PRO A 104 1.68 -14.04 4.88
N PRO A 105 1.94 -15.19 5.55
CA PRO A 105 1.42 -15.57 6.87
C PRO A 105 2.19 -14.99 8.08
N GLY A 106 3.41 -14.47 7.89
CA GLY A 106 4.28 -14.02 8.99
C GLY A 106 3.81 -12.76 9.73
N LEU A 107 2.93 -11.96 9.11
CA LEU A 107 2.44 -10.70 9.67
C LEU A 107 1.77 -10.84 11.05
N THR A 108 0.80 -11.75 11.19
CA THR A 108 0.04 -11.89 12.45
C THR A 108 0.96 -12.33 13.60
N PRO A 109 1.80 -13.38 13.46
CA PRO A 109 2.78 -13.74 14.50
C PRO A 109 3.74 -12.61 14.85
N PHE A 110 4.22 -11.84 13.85
CA PHE A 110 5.11 -10.71 14.09
C PHE A 110 4.45 -9.62 14.95
N LEU A 111 3.24 -9.20 14.59
CA LEU A 111 2.50 -8.17 15.32
C LEU A 111 2.12 -8.61 16.73
N GLU A 112 1.78 -9.89 16.91
CA GLU A 112 1.49 -10.46 18.22
C GLU A 112 2.73 -10.41 19.13
N GLU A 113 3.88 -10.87 18.66
CA GLU A 113 5.13 -10.85 19.44
C GLU A 113 5.59 -9.41 19.74
N LEU A 114 5.45 -8.51 18.77
CA LEU A 114 5.78 -7.10 18.92
C LEU A 114 4.87 -6.41 19.96
N HIS A 115 3.57 -6.71 19.96
CA HIS A 115 2.61 -6.20 20.94
C HIS A 115 2.94 -6.73 22.34
N LYS A 116 3.21 -8.04 22.50
CA LYS A 116 3.63 -8.65 23.78
C LYS A 116 4.90 -8.02 24.33
N ALA A 117 5.84 -7.68 23.46
CA ALA A 117 7.07 -6.98 23.84
C ALA A 117 6.86 -5.52 24.27
N GLY A 118 5.66 -4.96 24.07
CA GLY A 118 5.29 -3.63 24.54
C GLY A 118 5.78 -2.48 23.65
N PHE A 119 6.05 -2.74 22.36
CA PHE A 119 6.52 -1.71 21.42
C PHE A 119 5.56 -0.51 21.33
N GLY A 120 4.26 -0.75 21.16
CA GLY A 120 3.25 0.31 21.17
C GLY A 120 3.15 1.04 22.53
N LYS A 121 3.22 0.28 23.64
CA LYS A 121 3.13 0.83 25.01
C LYS A 121 4.27 1.81 25.34
N ARG A 122 5.45 1.65 24.73
CA ARG A 122 6.57 2.59 24.84
C ARG A 122 6.54 3.74 23.85
N GLY A 123 5.45 3.92 23.10
CA GLY A 123 5.29 4.97 22.09
C GLY A 123 5.83 4.62 20.70
N GLY A 124 6.20 3.36 20.46
CA GLY A 124 6.60 2.88 19.14
C GLY A 124 5.43 2.88 18.17
N ARG A 125 5.70 3.15 16.89
CA ARG A 125 4.69 3.25 15.83
C ARG A 125 4.94 2.24 14.73
N ILE A 126 3.88 1.65 14.22
CA ILE A 126 3.95 0.73 13.08
C ILE A 126 3.46 1.50 11.85
N VAL A 127 4.17 1.32 10.74
CA VAL A 127 3.84 1.93 9.44
C VAL A 127 3.79 0.83 8.40
N CYS A 128 2.72 0.82 7.61
CA CYS A 128 2.53 -0.10 6.49
C CYS A 128 1.98 0.67 5.28
N THR A 129 2.18 0.19 4.07
CA THR A 129 1.58 0.79 2.84
C THR A 129 0.55 -0.12 2.18
N TYR A 130 0.09 -1.15 2.89
CA TYR A 130 -0.89 -2.14 2.40
C TYR A 130 -1.99 -2.46 3.44
N PHE A 131 -1.92 -1.87 4.63
CA PHE A 131 -2.85 -2.14 5.73
C PHE A 131 -4.14 -1.35 5.51
N ASP A 132 -5.27 -2.07 5.50
CA ASP A 132 -6.61 -1.54 5.25
C ASP A 132 -7.64 -2.13 6.23
N GLU A 133 -8.92 -1.84 6.02
CA GLU A 133 -10.00 -2.27 6.92
C GLU A 133 -10.20 -3.80 6.95
N ASN A 134 -9.74 -4.55 5.95
CA ASN A 134 -9.88 -6.01 5.95
C ASN A 134 -8.93 -6.69 6.95
N PHE A 135 -7.84 -6.02 7.35
CA PHE A 135 -6.91 -6.58 8.33
C PHE A 135 -7.47 -6.66 9.76
N PHE A 136 -8.56 -5.95 10.08
CA PHE A 136 -9.26 -6.12 11.36
C PHE A 136 -9.84 -7.54 11.54
N ASN A 137 -9.99 -8.30 10.45
CA ASN A 137 -10.38 -9.71 10.51
C ASN A 137 -9.20 -10.65 10.80
N LEU A 138 -7.96 -10.17 10.66
CA LEU A 138 -6.72 -10.97 10.76
C LEU A 138 -5.90 -10.65 12.00
N VAL A 139 -5.98 -9.40 12.48
CA VAL A 139 -5.15 -8.89 13.55
C VAL A 139 -6.03 -8.21 14.61
N PRO A 140 -5.92 -8.59 15.89
CA PRO A 140 -6.63 -7.92 16.97
C PRO A 140 -6.31 -6.42 17.01
N SER A 141 -7.32 -5.58 17.25
CA SER A 141 -7.17 -4.12 17.15
C SER A 141 -6.14 -3.55 18.12
N GLU A 142 -5.99 -4.14 19.30
CA GLU A 142 -4.99 -3.74 20.29
C GLU A 142 -3.54 -3.92 19.82
N GLN A 143 -3.29 -4.80 18.84
CA GLN A 143 -1.95 -5.05 18.29
C GLN A 143 -1.54 -4.00 17.25
N ILE A 144 -2.50 -3.26 16.70
CA ILE A 144 -2.32 -2.30 15.60
C ILE A 144 -2.84 -0.90 15.95
N GLU A 145 -3.18 -0.66 17.21
CA GLU A 145 -3.59 0.65 17.69
C GLU A 145 -2.46 1.68 17.44
N GLY A 146 -2.79 2.79 16.78
CA GLY A 146 -1.82 3.82 16.42
C GLY A 146 -0.96 3.52 15.20
N LEU A 147 -1.27 2.48 14.42
CA LEU A 147 -0.64 2.19 13.14
C LEU A 147 -0.97 3.29 12.11
N TYR A 148 0.03 3.66 11.31
CA TYR A 148 -0.13 4.58 10.17
C TYR A 148 -0.08 3.80 8.86
N SER A 149 -0.98 4.12 7.94
CA SER A 149 -0.99 3.54 6.59
C SER A 149 -1.34 4.57 5.53
N CYS A 150 -0.78 4.41 4.33
CA CYS A 150 -1.05 5.28 3.18
C CYS A 150 -1.47 4.44 1.97
N LEU A 151 -2.71 4.62 1.55
CA LEU A 151 -3.37 3.92 0.45
C LEU A 151 -4.16 4.93 -0.38
N ASP A 152 -4.53 4.53 -1.60
CA ASP A 152 -5.29 5.35 -2.55
C ASP A 152 -6.74 5.60 -2.12
N TYR A 153 -7.24 4.89 -1.12
CA TYR A 153 -8.61 5.03 -0.62
C TYR A 153 -8.78 4.41 0.78
N TYR A 154 -9.65 5.02 1.59
CA TYR A 154 -10.21 4.43 2.81
C TYR A 154 -11.72 4.68 2.84
N GLN A 155 -12.48 3.75 3.42
CA GLN A 155 -13.94 3.78 3.43
C GLN A 155 -14.53 4.98 4.17
N GLU A 156 -13.81 5.52 5.16
CA GLU A 156 -14.22 6.69 5.92
C GLU A 156 -13.97 8.02 5.19
N GLN A 157 -13.32 8.02 4.02
CA GLN A 157 -13.16 9.25 3.25
C GLN A 157 -14.53 9.83 2.86
N ASP A 158 -14.69 11.15 2.99
CA ASP A 158 -15.92 11.83 2.62
C ASP A 158 -16.04 12.00 1.10
N GLU A 159 -16.18 10.89 0.40
CA GLU A 159 -16.17 10.79 -1.05
C GLU A 159 -17.49 10.13 -1.53
N PRO A 160 -18.43 10.88 -2.15
CA PRO A 160 -19.76 10.39 -2.50
C PRO A 160 -19.80 9.15 -3.40
N PHE A 161 -18.89 9.04 -4.36
CA PHE A 161 -18.81 7.92 -5.29
C PHE A 161 -18.40 6.64 -4.55
N GLY A 162 -17.36 6.72 -3.72
CA GLY A 162 -16.84 5.63 -2.89
C GLY A 162 -17.90 5.10 -1.95
N ARG A 163 -18.66 5.97 -1.27
CA ARG A 163 -19.80 5.56 -0.44
C ARG A 163 -20.88 4.84 -1.25
N ALA A 164 -21.21 5.34 -2.43
CA ALA A 164 -22.21 4.71 -3.29
C ALA A 164 -21.72 3.35 -3.84
N LEU A 165 -20.44 3.26 -4.21
CA LEU A 165 -19.80 2.04 -4.68
C LEU A 165 -19.77 0.98 -3.58
N LEU A 166 -19.36 1.35 -2.36
CA LEU A 166 -19.34 0.46 -1.20
C LEU A 166 -20.73 -0.08 -0.87
N ARG A 167 -21.77 0.79 -0.84
CA ARG A 167 -23.16 0.35 -0.62
C ARG A 167 -23.61 -0.69 -1.64
N ARG A 168 -23.44 -0.39 -2.94
CA ARG A 168 -23.79 -1.32 -4.02
C ARG A 168 -23.02 -2.64 -3.95
N TYR A 169 -21.74 -2.58 -3.58
CA TYR A 169 -20.90 -3.75 -3.43
C TYR A 169 -21.43 -4.63 -2.28
N SER A 170 -21.69 -4.05 -1.10
CA SER A 170 -22.20 -4.77 0.07
C SER A 170 -23.60 -5.36 -0.15
N GLU A 171 -24.49 -4.66 -0.86
CA GLU A 171 -25.81 -5.17 -1.26
C GLU A 171 -25.70 -6.38 -2.19
N ARG A 172 -24.71 -6.38 -3.09
CA ARG A 172 -24.50 -7.46 -4.05
C ARG A 172 -23.80 -8.68 -3.44
N PHE A 173 -22.95 -8.46 -2.44
CA PHE A 173 -22.14 -9.50 -1.81
C PHE A 173 -22.34 -9.52 -0.29
N PRO A 174 -23.56 -9.83 0.20
CA PRO A 174 -23.83 -9.85 1.63
C PRO A 174 -22.95 -10.90 2.33
N GLY A 175 -22.24 -10.48 3.38
CA GLY A 175 -21.32 -11.34 4.14
C GLY A 175 -19.99 -11.66 3.42
N GLY A 176 -19.72 -11.06 2.26
CA GLY A 176 -18.45 -11.17 1.55
C GLY A 176 -17.35 -10.26 2.10
N ALA A 177 -16.15 -10.38 1.55
CA ALA A 177 -15.04 -9.49 1.86
C ALA A 177 -15.34 -8.05 1.44
N THR A 178 -14.96 -7.08 2.25
CA THR A 178 -15.22 -5.66 2.00
C THR A 178 -14.38 -5.11 0.86
N LEU A 179 -14.92 -4.15 0.11
CA LEU A 179 -14.18 -3.39 -0.90
C LEU A 179 -13.18 -2.44 -0.20
N THR A 180 -11.89 -2.78 -0.29
CA THR A 180 -10.80 -2.01 0.32
C THR A 180 -9.65 -1.76 -0.66
N ALA A 181 -8.78 -0.81 -0.33
CA ALA A 181 -7.64 -0.44 -1.17
C ALA A 181 -6.44 -1.39 -1.07
N GLY A 182 -6.08 -1.82 0.15
CA GLY A 182 -4.92 -2.69 0.42
C GLY A 182 -5.06 -4.06 -0.26
N SER A 183 -6.23 -4.69 -0.13
CA SER A 183 -6.61 -5.92 -0.84
C SER A 183 -6.72 -5.76 -2.36
N GLY A 184 -6.73 -4.53 -2.85
CA GLY A 184 -6.66 -4.19 -4.26
C GLY A 184 -7.97 -3.97 -4.97
N CYS A 185 -9.10 -3.94 -4.27
CA CYS A 185 -10.39 -3.76 -4.93
C CYS A 185 -10.47 -2.44 -5.71
N THR A 186 -9.89 -1.35 -5.19
CA THR A 186 -9.91 -0.02 -5.82
C THR A 186 -9.11 0.02 -7.13
N ARG A 187 -7.92 -0.57 -7.13
CA ARG A 187 -7.04 -0.72 -8.31
C ARG A 187 -7.61 -1.66 -9.37
N HIS A 188 -8.34 -2.70 -8.98
CA HIS A 188 -9.12 -3.54 -9.91
C HIS A 188 -10.32 -2.79 -10.52
N TYR A 189 -11.05 -2.02 -9.71
CA TYR A 189 -12.13 -1.18 -10.21
C TYR A 189 -11.60 -0.19 -11.25
N ARG A 190 -10.51 0.52 -10.91
CA ARG A 190 -9.82 1.46 -11.79
C ARG A 190 -9.40 0.80 -13.11
N ALA A 191 -8.78 -0.36 -13.06
CA ALA A 191 -8.36 -1.10 -14.26
C ALA A 191 -9.52 -1.42 -15.20
N ILE A 192 -10.63 -1.93 -14.68
CA ILE A 192 -11.81 -2.27 -15.50
C ILE A 192 -12.41 -1.00 -16.12
N LYS A 193 -12.53 0.08 -15.36
CA LYS A 193 -13.08 1.35 -15.84
C LYS A 193 -12.19 2.05 -16.86
N MET A 194 -10.87 1.98 -16.68
CA MET A 194 -9.89 2.49 -17.65
C MET A 194 -9.91 1.67 -18.94
N TRP A 195 -9.99 0.34 -18.85
CA TRP A 195 -10.17 -0.50 -20.03
C TRP A 195 -11.48 -0.19 -20.77
N GLU A 196 -12.59 -0.04 -20.06
CA GLU A 196 -13.87 0.34 -20.66
C GLU A 196 -13.78 1.69 -21.39
N ALA A 197 -13.14 2.69 -20.78
CA ALA A 197 -12.95 4.00 -21.39
C ALA A 197 -12.06 3.92 -22.65
N ALA A 198 -10.98 3.14 -22.61
CA ALA A 198 -10.10 2.93 -23.76
C ALA A 198 -10.82 2.21 -24.92
N VAL A 199 -11.61 1.18 -24.65
CA VAL A 199 -12.43 0.48 -25.65
C VAL A 199 -13.45 1.41 -26.30
N LYS A 200 -14.11 2.28 -25.51
CA LYS A 200 -15.06 3.27 -26.02
C LYS A 200 -14.39 4.29 -26.91
N GLU A 201 -13.21 4.77 -26.52
CA GLU A 201 -12.44 5.72 -27.33
C GLU A 201 -11.94 5.10 -28.63
N ALA A 202 -11.41 3.87 -28.57
CA ALA A 202 -10.94 3.14 -29.73
C ALA A 202 -12.08 2.71 -30.67
N GLY A 203 -13.32 2.66 -30.19
CA GLY A 203 -14.46 2.09 -30.91
C GLY A 203 -14.27 0.60 -31.25
N SER A 204 -13.39 -0.09 -30.52
CA SER A 204 -12.90 -1.43 -30.83
C SER A 204 -12.36 -2.13 -29.60
N VAL A 205 -12.32 -3.46 -29.65
CA VAL A 205 -11.66 -4.32 -28.65
C VAL A 205 -10.33 -4.89 -29.15
N GLU A 206 -9.90 -4.49 -30.36
CA GLU A 206 -8.61 -4.90 -30.92
C GLU A 206 -7.45 -4.40 -30.07
N ARG A 207 -6.52 -5.31 -29.75
CA ARG A 207 -5.44 -5.09 -28.78
C ARG A 207 -4.69 -3.79 -29.01
N ASP A 208 -4.21 -3.57 -30.24
CA ASP A 208 -3.34 -2.44 -30.55
C ASP A 208 -4.10 -1.10 -30.49
N ALA A 209 -5.38 -1.09 -30.87
CA ALA A 209 -6.23 0.08 -30.76
C ALA A 209 -6.53 0.43 -29.29
N VAL A 210 -6.78 -0.58 -28.46
CA VAL A 210 -7.01 -0.40 -27.02
C VAL A 210 -5.74 0.06 -26.30
N ILE A 211 -4.56 -0.48 -26.66
CA ILE A 211 -3.26 -0.05 -26.10
C ILE A 211 -3.01 1.43 -26.38
N GLN A 212 -3.25 1.87 -27.63
CA GLN A 212 -3.09 3.28 -28.00
C GLN A 212 -4.00 4.20 -27.17
N ALA A 213 -5.25 3.80 -26.94
CA ALA A 213 -6.17 4.57 -26.10
C ALA A 213 -5.84 4.49 -24.60
N LEU A 214 -5.32 3.35 -24.12
CA LEU A 214 -4.97 3.15 -22.71
C LEU A 214 -3.85 4.08 -22.25
N ASP A 215 -2.93 4.49 -23.13
CA ASP A 215 -1.78 5.34 -22.79
C ASP A 215 -2.18 6.71 -22.19
N HIS A 216 -3.37 7.21 -22.51
CA HIS A 216 -3.85 8.52 -22.04
C HIS A 216 -5.29 8.49 -21.48
N VAL A 217 -5.83 7.30 -21.20
CA VAL A 217 -7.21 7.17 -20.73
C VAL A 217 -7.42 7.85 -19.38
N ARG A 218 -8.62 8.41 -19.19
CA ARG A 218 -9.03 9.09 -17.97
C ARG A 218 -10.35 8.54 -17.46
N ILE A 219 -10.46 8.42 -16.14
CA ILE A 219 -11.74 8.21 -15.45
C ILE A 219 -12.01 9.42 -14.55
N GLY A 220 -13.21 10.01 -14.70
CA GLY A 220 -13.61 11.18 -13.91
C GLY A 220 -14.04 10.84 -12.49
N GLU A 221 -14.42 9.59 -12.23
CA GLU A 221 -14.86 9.09 -10.93
C GLU A 221 -14.30 7.69 -10.67
N GLY A 222 -13.94 7.42 -9.42
CA GLY A 222 -13.36 6.18 -8.94
C GLY A 222 -13.21 6.20 -7.42
N PRO A 223 -13.03 5.04 -6.76
CA PRO A 223 -12.67 5.03 -5.34
C PRO A 223 -11.31 5.72 -5.15
N GLY A 224 -11.27 6.76 -4.33
CA GLY A 224 -10.10 7.64 -4.16
C GLY A 224 -10.07 8.83 -5.14
N GLY A 225 -11.09 8.98 -5.99
CA GLY A 225 -11.23 10.09 -6.93
C GLY A 225 -10.85 9.76 -8.38
N PRO A 226 -10.72 10.78 -9.25
CA PRO A 226 -10.32 10.62 -10.63
C PRO A 226 -8.92 10.01 -10.77
N ALA A 227 -8.68 9.37 -11.92
CA ALA A 227 -7.38 8.82 -12.25
C ALA A 227 -7.12 8.91 -13.77
N GLU A 228 -5.84 9.03 -14.12
CA GLU A 228 -5.37 9.17 -15.51
C GLU A 228 -4.14 8.31 -15.74
N MET A 229 -4.07 7.61 -16.86
CA MET A 229 -2.83 6.98 -17.30
C MET A 229 -1.83 8.07 -17.72
N VAL A 230 -0.60 8.01 -17.20
CA VAL A 230 0.45 8.93 -17.60
C VAL A 230 1.08 8.46 -18.92
N PRO A 231 0.95 9.24 -20.02
CA PRO A 231 1.42 8.82 -21.33
C PRO A 231 2.91 8.46 -21.35
N GLY A 232 3.23 7.31 -21.95
CA GLY A 232 4.58 6.77 -22.08
C GLY A 232 5.23 6.31 -20.78
N GLN A 233 4.56 6.45 -19.63
CA GLN A 233 5.04 5.95 -18.34
C GLN A 233 4.23 4.78 -17.81
N HIS A 234 3.03 4.57 -18.35
CA HIS A 234 2.20 3.38 -18.10
C HIS A 234 1.86 3.14 -16.62
N TYR A 235 1.84 4.20 -15.82
CA TYR A 235 1.29 4.19 -14.47
C TYR A 235 0.20 5.23 -14.31
N VAL A 236 -0.72 4.97 -13.38
CA VAL A 236 -1.81 5.90 -13.09
C VAL A 236 -1.34 7.03 -12.20
N ARG A 237 -1.64 8.26 -12.61
CA ARG A 237 -1.70 9.40 -11.70
C ARG A 237 -3.05 9.35 -10.98
N MET A 238 -2.97 9.35 -9.66
CA MET A 238 -4.10 9.48 -8.74
C MET A 238 -4.01 10.85 -8.06
N ASN A 239 -5.09 11.29 -7.42
CA ASN A 239 -5.15 12.55 -6.66
C ASN A 239 -4.05 12.67 -5.61
#